data_AF-A0AAW0KDB6-F1
#
_entry.id   AF-A0AAW0KDB6-F1
#
_cell.length_a   1.000
_cell.length_b   1.000
_cell.length_c   1.000
_cell.angle_alpha   90.00
_cell.angle_beta   90.00
_cell.angle_gamma   90.00
#
_symmetry.space_group_name_H-M   'P 1'
#
loop_
_entity.id
_entity.type
_entity.pdbx_description
1 polymer ?
#
loop_
_entity_poly.entity_id
_entity_poly.type
_entity_poly.pdbx_seq_one_letter_code
_entity_poly.pdbx_strand_id
1 'polypeptide(L)'
;MATKVDESNVGIFCSSLTSLAFVAFSNKDKEGNVAHLTSLDAPQEEIGEETVTTTEDTANTKSYVSEIESFRSLAGESDAKHLEDFINQINSGVEDGISPIVLSPDSDKSHRTAMHNFFKQNFKFLVTDVVDGPDASSKCIRVRLNTGGQRNKGRHSKKRKERGDKPFDSRGSENWSENNGKFLR
;
A
#
# COMPACT_ATOMS: atom_id res chain seq x y z
N MET A 1 48.28 -13.35 22.08
CA MET A 1 48.08 -13.89 23.45
C MET A 1 46.72 -13.42 23.94
N ALA A 2 45.75 -14.31 24.09
CA ALA A 2 44.43 -13.99 24.63
C ALA A 2 44.44 -14.32 26.12
N THR A 3 44.24 -13.32 26.98
CA THR A 3 44.10 -13.53 28.43
C THR A 3 42.70 -14.07 28.70
N LYS A 4 42.59 -15.34 29.10
CA LYS A 4 41.34 -15.89 29.61
C LYS A 4 41.03 -15.22 30.95
N VAL A 5 39.98 -14.41 30.98
CA VAL A 5 39.43 -13.88 32.22
C VAL A 5 38.58 -14.98 32.84
N ASP A 6 39.08 -15.53 33.95
CA ASP A 6 38.35 -16.48 34.78
C ASP A 6 37.45 -15.73 35.77
N GLU A 7 36.27 -16.28 36.08
CA GLU A 7 35.23 -15.66 36.92
C GLU A 7 35.73 -15.31 38.34
N SER A 8 36.75 -16.04 38.82
CA SER A 8 37.44 -15.74 40.08
C SER A 8 38.17 -14.39 40.06
N ASN A 9 38.65 -13.93 38.89
CA ASN A 9 39.33 -12.63 38.75
C ASN A 9 38.37 -11.44 38.93
N VAL A 10 37.06 -11.67 38.80
CA VAL A 10 36.00 -10.68 39.05
C VAL A 10 35.26 -10.95 40.36
N GLY A 11 35.79 -11.81 41.23
CA GLY A 11 35.29 -12.03 42.59
C GLY A 11 34.05 -12.94 42.68
N ILE A 12 33.74 -13.70 41.63
CA ILE A 12 32.64 -14.67 41.65
C ILE A 12 33.17 -16.01 42.15
N PHE A 13 32.75 -16.42 43.34
CA PHE A 13 33.09 -17.72 43.94
C PHE A 13 31.82 -18.54 44.16
N CYS A 14 31.77 -19.75 43.60
CA CYS A 14 30.64 -20.67 43.73
C CYS A 14 30.90 -21.66 44.87
N SER A 15 29.97 -21.80 45.83
CA SER A 15 30.02 -22.83 46.86
C SER A 15 29.66 -24.19 46.26
N SER A 16 30.54 -25.18 46.45
CA SER A 16 30.38 -26.52 45.87
C SER A 16 29.27 -27.30 46.57
N LEU A 17 28.05 -27.19 46.05
CA LEU A 17 27.02 -28.21 46.25
C LEU A 17 26.74 -28.84 44.89
N THR A 18 26.85 -30.16 44.83
CA THR A 18 26.53 -30.95 43.65
C THR A 18 25.05 -30.81 43.31
N SER A 19 24.71 -30.07 42.26
CA SER A 19 23.45 -30.27 41.54
C SER A 19 23.49 -29.63 40.16
N LEU A 20 23.03 -30.39 39.16
CA LEU A 20 22.68 -29.89 37.83
C LEU A 20 21.61 -28.80 37.98
N ALA A 21 21.95 -27.55 37.66
CA ALA A 21 21.02 -26.45 37.61
C ALA A 21 20.53 -26.24 36.16
N PHE A 22 19.29 -26.62 35.87
CA PHE A 22 18.58 -26.12 34.70
C PHE A 22 17.84 -24.85 35.10
N VAL A 23 18.12 -23.73 34.42
CA VAL A 23 17.39 -22.48 34.62
C VAL A 23 16.15 -22.49 33.72
N ALA A 24 14.97 -22.63 34.31
CA ALA A 24 13.72 -22.30 33.64
C ALA A 24 13.48 -20.80 33.79
N PHE A 25 13.50 -20.05 32.68
CA PHE A 25 13.30 -18.61 32.68
C PHE A 25 11.81 -18.28 32.49
N SER A 26 11.20 -17.63 33.48
CA SER A 26 9.90 -16.98 33.32
C SER A 26 10.05 -15.50 33.68
N ASN A 27 9.50 -14.61 32.85
CA ASN A 27 9.58 -13.18 33.10
C ASN A 27 8.50 -12.78 34.11
N LYS A 28 8.90 -11.97 35.09
CA LYS A 28 8.01 -11.37 36.07
C LYS A 28 7.98 -9.87 35.88
N ASP A 29 6.78 -9.31 35.83
CA ASP A 29 6.60 -7.86 35.74
C ASP A 29 6.97 -7.18 37.08
N LYS A 30 6.96 -5.84 37.11
CA LYS A 30 7.31 -5.05 38.30
C LYS A 30 6.37 -5.34 39.48
N GLU A 31 5.16 -5.80 39.18
CA GLU A 31 4.13 -6.19 40.13
C GLU A 31 4.22 -7.67 40.54
N GLY A 32 5.21 -8.42 40.03
CA GLY A 32 5.45 -9.83 40.36
C GLY A 32 4.61 -10.84 39.56
N ASN A 33 3.82 -10.38 38.60
CA ASN A 33 2.98 -11.21 37.74
C ASN A 33 3.84 -11.99 36.73
N VAL A 34 3.55 -13.27 36.55
CA VAL A 34 4.22 -14.11 35.55
C VAL A 34 3.45 -13.97 34.22
N ALA A 35 4.15 -13.64 33.14
CA ALA A 35 3.52 -13.51 31.83
C ALA A 35 3.05 -14.89 31.31
N HIS A 36 1.75 -15.05 31.10
CA HIS A 36 1.14 -16.25 30.51
C HIS A 36 0.54 -15.92 29.14
N LEU A 37 0.80 -16.75 28.13
CA LEU A 37 0.17 -16.64 26.82
C LEU A 37 -1.22 -17.31 26.86
N THR A 38 -2.21 -16.62 27.42
CA THR A 38 -3.56 -17.17 27.61
C THR A 38 -4.57 -16.72 26.55
N SER A 39 -4.25 -15.72 25.74
CA SER A 39 -5.15 -15.21 24.69
C SER A 39 -4.39 -14.82 23.43
N LEU A 40 -4.99 -15.12 22.28
CA LEU A 40 -4.61 -14.60 20.96
C LEU A 40 -5.65 -13.59 20.44
N ASP A 41 -6.64 -13.25 21.26
CA ASP A 41 -7.73 -12.38 20.88
C ASP A 41 -7.25 -10.93 20.78
N ALA A 42 -7.65 -10.24 19.72
CA ALA A 42 -7.28 -8.85 19.51
C ALA A 42 -8.14 -7.96 20.43
N PRO A 43 -7.58 -6.87 21.00
CA PRO A 43 -8.38 -5.88 21.70
C PRO A 43 -9.49 -5.37 20.78
N GLN A 44 -10.73 -5.32 21.27
CA GLN A 44 -11.87 -4.83 20.51
C GLN A 44 -11.70 -3.32 20.27
N GLU A 45 -11.14 -2.96 19.12
CA GLU A 45 -11.03 -1.58 18.68
C GLU A 45 -12.37 -1.14 18.06
N GLU A 46 -13.04 -0.16 18.67
CA GLU A 46 -14.13 0.58 18.02
C GLU A 46 -13.54 1.52 16.97
N ILE A 47 -13.06 0.96 15.87
CA ILE A 47 -12.67 1.72 14.70
C ILE A 47 -13.94 1.94 13.89
N GLY A 48 -14.32 3.22 13.75
CA GLY A 48 -15.18 3.66 12.66
C GLY A 48 -14.48 3.38 11.34
N GLU A 49 -14.62 2.15 10.87
CA GLU A 49 -14.24 1.78 9.51
C GLU A 49 -15.19 2.52 8.57
N GLU A 50 -14.71 3.60 7.96
CA GLU A 50 -15.19 3.96 6.63
C GLU A 50 -14.89 2.76 5.73
N THR A 51 -15.85 1.85 5.72
CA THR A 51 -16.02 0.80 4.75
C THR A 51 -16.09 1.48 3.38
N VAL A 52 -14.91 1.66 2.79
CA VAL A 52 -14.79 1.71 1.33
C VAL A 52 -15.25 0.34 0.89
N THR A 53 -16.54 0.24 0.63
CA THR A 53 -17.17 -0.86 -0.07
C THR A 53 -16.38 -1.02 -1.36
N THR A 54 -15.49 -2.01 -1.36
CA THR A 54 -15.09 -2.73 -2.56
C THR A 54 -16.37 -3.37 -3.08
N THR A 55 -17.16 -2.60 -3.82
CA THR A 55 -18.07 -3.20 -4.77
C THR A 55 -17.17 -3.83 -5.83
N GLU A 56 -16.97 -5.13 -5.70
CA GLU A 56 -16.76 -6.01 -6.83
C GLU A 56 -18.00 -5.90 -7.73
N ASP A 57 -18.13 -4.77 -8.44
CA ASP A 57 -19.14 -4.57 -9.47
C ASP A 57 -18.71 -5.35 -10.71
N THR A 58 -18.69 -6.67 -10.56
CA THR A 58 -18.66 -7.61 -11.66
C THR A 58 -20.12 -7.88 -11.97
N ALA A 59 -20.56 -7.53 -13.19
CA ALA A 59 -21.94 -7.65 -13.70
C ALA A 59 -22.92 -6.52 -13.31
N ASN A 60 -22.60 -5.29 -13.71
CA ASN A 60 -23.65 -4.40 -14.21
C ASN A 60 -23.19 -3.90 -15.57
N THR A 61 -23.95 -4.19 -16.63
CA THR A 61 -23.71 -3.67 -18.00
C THR A 61 -23.94 -2.16 -18.01
N LYS A 62 -23.04 -1.43 -17.36
CA LYS A 62 -23.11 0.01 -17.24
C LYS A 62 -22.72 0.59 -18.59
N SER A 63 -23.66 1.28 -19.22
CA SER A 63 -23.39 2.04 -20.44
C SER A 63 -22.55 3.26 -20.07
N TYR A 64 -21.35 3.38 -20.65
CA TYR A 64 -20.42 4.49 -20.42
C TYR A 64 -20.50 5.59 -21.50
N VAL A 65 -21.62 5.67 -22.22
CA VAL A 65 -21.77 6.55 -23.39
C VAL A 65 -21.57 8.02 -23.02
N SER A 66 -22.14 8.48 -21.90
CA SER A 66 -22.01 9.88 -21.43
C SER A 66 -20.58 10.22 -21.02
N GLU A 67 -19.88 9.27 -20.39
CA GLU A 67 -18.49 9.40 -20.01
C GLU A 67 -17.59 9.43 -21.25
N ILE A 68 -17.83 8.57 -22.24
CA ILE A 68 -17.08 8.55 -23.50
C ILE A 68 -17.27 9.88 -24.27
N GLU A 69 -18.48 10.46 -24.27
CA GLU A 69 -18.74 11.77 -24.88
C GLU A 69 -18.03 12.91 -24.12
N SER A 70 -18.01 12.85 -22.79
CA SER A 70 -17.24 13.78 -21.96
C SER A 70 -15.73 13.66 -22.23
N PHE A 71 -15.25 12.42 -22.39
CA PHE A 71 -13.85 12.15 -22.72
C PHE A 71 -13.47 12.64 -24.12
N ARG A 72 -14.37 12.53 -25.09
CA ARG A 72 -14.21 13.05 -26.45
C ARG A 72 -13.96 14.56 -26.46
N SER A 73 -14.63 15.29 -25.59
CA SER A 73 -14.40 16.73 -25.41
C SER A 73 -13.04 17.05 -24.78
N LEU A 74 -12.49 16.12 -24.00
CA LEU A 74 -11.20 16.27 -23.31
C LEU A 74 -10.02 15.85 -24.18
N ALA A 75 -10.08 14.66 -24.80
CA ALA A 75 -8.97 13.99 -25.50
C ALA A 75 -9.08 14.05 -27.03
N GLY A 76 -10.25 14.37 -27.56
CA GLY A 76 -10.56 14.32 -28.98
C GLY A 76 -11.17 13.00 -29.45
N GLU A 77 -11.62 13.01 -30.70
CA GLU A 77 -12.39 11.91 -31.32
C GLU A 77 -11.58 10.62 -31.49
N SER A 78 -10.29 10.72 -31.83
CA SER A 78 -9.44 9.54 -32.06
C SER A 78 -9.28 8.70 -30.79
N ASP A 79 -8.95 9.37 -29.68
CA ASP A 79 -8.71 8.72 -28.41
C ASP A 79 -10.02 8.23 -27.77
N ALA A 80 -11.13 8.94 -28.00
CA ALA A 80 -12.44 8.49 -27.55
C ALA A 80 -12.89 7.19 -28.22
N LYS A 81 -12.64 7.03 -29.53
CA LYS A 81 -12.91 5.77 -30.24
C LYS A 81 -12.07 4.62 -29.68
N HIS A 82 -10.78 4.85 -29.45
CA HIS A 82 -9.91 3.83 -28.84
C HIS A 82 -10.41 3.39 -27.46
N LEU A 83 -10.90 4.32 -26.64
CA LEU A 83 -11.48 4.00 -25.34
C LEU A 83 -12.80 3.22 -25.46
N GLU A 84 -13.67 3.62 -26.39
CA GLU A 84 -14.94 2.93 -26.65
C GLU A 84 -14.71 1.48 -27.09
N ASP A 85 -13.82 1.27 -28.05
CA ASP A 85 -13.44 -0.07 -28.54
C ASP A 85 -12.86 -0.93 -27.41
N PHE A 86 -12.02 -0.33 -26.56
CA PHE A 86 -11.42 -1.01 -25.41
C PHE A 86 -12.47 -1.43 -24.37
N ILE A 87 -13.42 -0.56 -24.05
CA ILE A 87 -14.53 -0.87 -23.14
C ILE A 87 -15.44 -1.96 -23.73
N ASN A 88 -15.72 -1.90 -25.03
CA ASN A 88 -16.49 -2.92 -25.72
C ASN A 88 -15.79 -4.28 -25.67
N GLN A 89 -14.47 -4.31 -25.85
CA GLN A 89 -13.65 -5.52 -25.70
C GLN A 89 -13.74 -6.08 -24.27
N ILE A 90 -13.67 -5.22 -23.25
CA ILE A 90 -13.82 -5.63 -21.84
C ILE A 90 -15.22 -6.22 -21.58
N ASN A 91 -16.27 -5.54 -22.06
CA ASN A 91 -17.65 -5.98 -21.89
C ASN A 91 -17.96 -7.28 -22.65
N SER A 92 -17.20 -7.59 -23.72
CA SER A 92 -17.36 -8.84 -24.48
C SER A 92 -16.88 -10.09 -23.74
N GLY A 93 -16.24 -9.94 -22.57
CA GLY A 93 -15.85 -11.06 -21.71
C GLY A 93 -14.66 -11.87 -22.23
N VAL A 94 -13.87 -11.32 -23.15
CA VAL A 94 -12.60 -11.92 -23.60
C VAL A 94 -11.54 -11.67 -22.54
N GLU A 95 -11.53 -12.52 -21.51
CA GLU A 95 -10.58 -12.49 -20.38
C GLU A 95 -9.12 -12.76 -20.82
N ASP A 96 -8.93 -13.44 -21.95
CA ASP A 96 -7.60 -13.78 -22.47
C ASP A 96 -6.93 -12.57 -23.14
N GLY A 97 -6.24 -11.77 -22.32
CA GLY A 97 -5.15 -10.90 -22.76
C GLY A 97 -5.54 -9.56 -23.36
N ILE A 98 -6.52 -8.86 -22.77
CA ILE A 98 -6.86 -7.49 -23.17
C ILE A 98 -5.60 -6.60 -23.11
N SER A 99 -5.10 -6.21 -24.29
CA SER A 99 -3.87 -5.43 -24.42
C SER A 99 -4.09 -3.98 -24.00
N PRO A 100 -3.19 -3.37 -23.21
CA PRO A 100 -3.30 -1.95 -22.86
C PRO A 100 -3.37 -1.06 -24.09
N ILE A 101 -4.23 -0.05 -24.06
CA ILE A 101 -4.26 1.00 -25.09
C ILE A 101 -3.31 2.12 -24.73
N VAL A 102 -2.73 2.77 -25.75
CA VAL A 102 -1.89 3.96 -25.59
C VAL A 102 -2.57 5.10 -26.32
N LEU A 103 -2.87 6.16 -25.58
CA LEU A 103 -3.48 7.38 -26.11
C LEU A 103 -2.46 8.23 -26.86
N SER A 104 -2.94 9.24 -27.58
CA SER A 104 -2.10 10.15 -28.33
C SER A 104 -1.01 10.82 -27.47
N PRO A 105 0.17 11.14 -28.05
CA PRO A 105 1.23 11.80 -27.31
C PRO A 105 0.84 13.23 -26.91
N ASP A 106 1.07 13.56 -25.64
CA ASP A 106 0.74 14.87 -25.08
C ASP A 106 1.96 15.45 -24.33
N SER A 107 2.33 16.69 -24.66
CA SER A 107 3.39 17.45 -23.99
C SER A 107 2.93 18.06 -22.66
N ASP A 108 1.65 18.34 -22.51
CA ASP A 108 1.11 19.14 -21.42
C ASP A 108 0.83 18.32 -20.16
N LYS A 109 1.59 18.57 -19.10
CA LYS A 109 1.44 17.84 -17.83
C LYS A 109 0.05 18.01 -17.21
N SER A 110 -0.53 19.20 -17.32
CA SER A 110 -1.88 19.49 -16.82
C SER A 110 -2.93 18.68 -17.55
N HIS A 111 -2.86 18.63 -18.88
CA HIS A 111 -3.76 17.86 -19.72
C HIS A 111 -3.65 16.36 -19.42
N ARG A 112 -2.43 15.81 -19.35
CA ARG A 112 -2.24 14.42 -18.92
C ARG A 112 -2.80 14.13 -17.53
N THR A 113 -2.67 15.07 -16.59
CA THR A 113 -3.21 14.94 -15.23
C THR A 113 -4.74 14.96 -15.24
N ALA A 114 -5.36 15.80 -16.07
CA ALA A 114 -6.81 15.85 -16.24
C ALA A 114 -7.34 14.52 -16.79
N MET A 115 -6.70 13.95 -17.82
CA MET A 115 -7.02 12.61 -18.33
C MET A 115 -6.90 11.55 -17.24
N HIS A 116 -5.80 11.52 -16.48
CA HIS A 116 -5.63 10.58 -15.36
C HIS A 116 -6.76 10.69 -14.32
N ASN A 117 -7.14 11.91 -13.95
CA ASN A 117 -8.22 12.14 -12.99
C ASN A 117 -9.57 11.69 -13.55
N PHE A 118 -9.81 11.93 -14.84
CA PHE A 118 -11.01 11.49 -15.53
C PHE A 118 -11.18 9.97 -15.45
N PHE A 119 -10.13 9.20 -15.78
CA PHE A 119 -10.17 7.74 -15.65
C PHE A 119 -10.37 7.29 -14.20
N LYS A 120 -9.67 7.91 -13.24
CA LYS A 120 -9.78 7.57 -11.82
C LYS A 120 -11.21 7.79 -11.27
N GLN A 121 -11.91 8.80 -11.75
CA GLN A 121 -13.27 9.14 -11.29
C GLN A 121 -14.33 8.25 -11.93
N ASN A 122 -14.23 8.03 -13.25
CA ASN A 122 -15.30 7.40 -14.04
C ASN A 122 -15.09 5.88 -14.26
N PHE A 123 -13.84 5.42 -14.31
CA PHE A 123 -13.47 4.06 -14.69
C PHE A 123 -12.59 3.39 -13.62
N LYS A 124 -13.16 3.04 -12.47
CA LYS A 124 -12.44 2.45 -11.31
C LYS A 124 -11.73 1.12 -11.62
N PHE A 125 -12.21 0.39 -12.63
CA PHE A 125 -11.63 -0.87 -13.10
C PHE A 125 -10.47 -0.67 -14.10
N LEU A 126 -10.17 0.57 -14.48
CA LEU A 126 -9.04 0.91 -15.33
C LEU A 126 -7.94 1.58 -14.52
N VAL A 127 -6.69 1.31 -14.91
CA VAL A 127 -5.50 1.97 -14.38
C VAL A 127 -4.80 2.67 -15.51
N THR A 128 -4.28 3.85 -15.21
CA THR A 128 -3.57 4.68 -16.18
C THR A 128 -2.15 4.94 -15.71
N ASP A 129 -1.18 4.88 -16.61
CA ASP A 129 0.20 5.25 -16.36
C ASP A 129 0.82 6.07 -17.50
N VAL A 130 1.78 6.92 -17.17
CA VAL A 130 2.48 7.74 -18.16
C VAL A 130 3.65 6.94 -18.72
N VAL A 131 3.69 6.80 -20.05
CA VAL A 131 4.78 6.19 -20.80
C VAL A 131 5.45 7.23 -21.68
N ASP A 132 6.72 7.02 -22.01
CA ASP A 132 7.42 7.92 -22.93
C ASP A 132 6.83 7.77 -24.33
N GLY A 133 6.56 8.91 -24.97
CA GLY A 133 6.03 8.95 -26.32
C GLY A 133 7.11 8.68 -27.38
N PRO A 134 6.73 8.70 -28.66
CA PRO A 134 7.69 8.54 -29.75
C PRO A 134 8.76 9.63 -29.74
N ASP A 135 8.43 10.83 -29.27
CA ASP A 135 9.35 11.95 -29.14
C ASP A 135 9.82 12.13 -27.69
N ALA A 136 11.09 12.52 -27.51
CA ALA A 136 11.71 12.73 -26.19
C ALA A 136 11.02 13.78 -25.31
N SER A 137 10.23 14.68 -25.91
CA SER A 137 9.45 15.72 -25.22
C SER A 137 8.00 15.35 -24.98
N SER A 138 7.48 14.32 -25.66
CA SER A 138 6.09 13.91 -25.62
C SER A 138 5.92 12.70 -24.68
N LYS A 139 4.80 12.65 -23.98
CA LYS A 139 4.47 11.49 -23.15
C LYS A 139 3.08 11.01 -23.49
N CYS A 140 2.88 9.71 -23.51
CA CYS A 140 1.58 9.12 -23.76
C CYS A 140 0.99 8.60 -22.46
N ILE A 141 -0.34 8.50 -22.42
CA ILE A 141 -1.02 7.82 -21.32
C ILE A 141 -1.39 6.43 -21.81
N ARG A 142 -0.94 5.43 -21.06
CA ARG A 142 -1.35 4.05 -21.25
C ARG A 142 -2.50 3.75 -20.31
N VAL A 143 -3.53 3.10 -20.83
CA VAL A 143 -4.71 2.64 -20.07
C VAL A 143 -4.72 1.11 -20.09
N ARG A 144 -4.86 0.50 -18.91
CA ARG A 144 -4.87 -0.96 -18.74
C ARG A 144 -6.00 -1.39 -17.82
N LEU A 145 -6.53 -2.58 -18.03
CA LEU A 145 -7.48 -3.18 -17.11
C LEU A 145 -6.81 -3.46 -15.76
N ASN A 146 -7.52 -3.20 -14.67
CA ASN A 146 -7.09 -3.54 -13.33
C ASN A 146 -7.34 -5.03 -13.05
N THR A 147 -6.70 -5.92 -13.80
CA THR A 147 -6.71 -7.37 -13.52
C THR A 147 -6.00 -7.57 -12.18
N GLY A 148 -6.74 -7.95 -11.15
CA GLY A 148 -6.30 -8.03 -9.75
C GLY A 148 -4.90 -8.60 -9.56
N GLY A 149 -3.95 -7.69 -9.33
CA GLY A 149 -2.60 -8.00 -8.88
C GLY A 149 -2.22 -6.98 -7.82
N GLN A 150 -2.68 -7.19 -6.59
CA GLN A 150 -2.23 -6.47 -5.40
C GLN A 150 -0.71 -6.63 -5.27
N ARG A 151 0.11 -5.75 -5.88
CA ARG A 151 1.56 -5.69 -5.63
C ARG A 151 2.31 -4.45 -6.12
N ASN A 152 1.64 -3.40 -6.59
CA ASN A 152 2.32 -2.17 -7.03
C ASN A 152 2.08 -0.94 -6.14
N LYS A 153 1.82 -1.15 -4.85
CA LYS A 153 1.86 -0.10 -3.80
C LYS A 153 3.31 0.22 -3.35
N GLY A 154 4.31 0.01 -4.20
CA GLY A 154 5.74 0.02 -3.82
C GLY A 154 6.65 1.01 -4.55
N ARG A 155 6.13 1.91 -5.39
CA ARG A 155 6.98 2.86 -6.17
C ARG A 155 6.71 4.33 -5.92
N HIS A 156 6.08 4.65 -4.80
CA HIS A 156 6.41 5.90 -4.13
C HIS A 156 7.53 5.52 -3.16
N SER A 157 8.76 5.85 -3.54
CA SER A 157 9.76 6.17 -2.52
C SER A 157 9.44 7.61 -2.15
N LYS A 158 8.63 7.84 -1.10
CA LYS A 158 8.56 9.18 -0.48
C LYS A 158 10.00 9.52 -0.13
N LYS A 159 10.61 10.38 -0.96
CA LYS A 159 11.85 11.08 -0.64
C LYS A 159 11.69 11.55 0.79
N ARG A 160 12.56 11.10 1.70
CA ARG A 160 12.43 11.36 3.14
C ARG A 160 12.16 12.85 3.31
N LYS A 161 11.02 13.22 3.91
CA LYS A 161 10.80 14.58 4.38
C LYS A 161 11.96 14.89 5.33
N GLU A 162 12.57 16.07 5.13
CA GLU A 162 13.58 16.62 6.01
C GLU A 162 13.14 16.45 7.46
N ARG A 163 13.99 15.81 8.26
CA ARG A 163 13.76 15.63 9.69
C ARG A 163 14.33 16.87 10.37
N GLY A 164 13.47 17.84 10.69
CA GLY A 164 13.78 18.81 11.75
C GLY A 164 13.83 18.10 13.12
N ASP A 165 13.48 18.80 14.20
CA ASP A 165 13.47 18.29 15.58
C ASP A 165 12.40 17.23 15.91
N LYS A 166 11.86 16.52 14.91
CA LYS A 166 10.82 15.52 15.15
C LYS A 166 11.43 14.24 15.73
N PRO A 167 10.84 13.65 16.80
CA PRO A 167 11.33 12.41 17.39
C PRO A 167 11.34 11.27 16.37
N PHE A 168 12.24 10.31 16.61
CA PHE A 168 12.64 9.25 15.67
C PHE A 168 11.48 8.40 15.14
N ASP A 169 10.38 8.32 15.89
CA ASP A 169 9.20 7.55 15.52
C ASP A 169 7.91 8.37 15.62
N SER A 170 7.62 9.10 14.54
CA SER A 170 6.33 9.77 14.30
C SER A 170 5.54 9.08 13.19
N ARG A 171 5.90 7.83 12.84
CA ARG A 171 5.24 7.10 11.77
C ARG A 171 3.96 6.50 12.35
N GLY A 172 2.81 6.86 11.79
CA GLY A 172 1.51 6.29 12.16
C GLY A 172 0.76 7.01 13.28
N SER A 173 1.32 8.08 13.88
CA SER A 173 0.62 8.83 14.93
C SER A 173 -0.62 9.58 14.43
N GLU A 174 -0.68 9.92 13.13
CA GLU A 174 -1.85 10.57 12.52
C GLU A 174 -3.11 9.68 12.57
N ASN A 175 -2.93 8.35 12.65
CA ASN A 175 -4.03 7.37 12.68
C ASN A 175 -4.21 6.73 14.07
N TRP A 176 -3.48 7.20 15.08
CA TRP A 176 -3.56 6.74 16.46
C TRP A 176 -4.37 7.76 17.26
N SER A 177 -5.47 7.33 17.88
CA SER A 177 -6.30 8.26 18.65
C SER A 177 -5.54 8.80 19.86
N GLU A 178 -5.74 10.09 20.19
CA GLU A 178 -5.13 10.68 21.41
C GLU A 178 -5.60 9.97 22.68
N ASN A 179 -6.77 9.32 22.62
CA ASN A 179 -7.37 8.57 23.70
C ASN A 179 -6.69 7.21 23.94
N ASN A 180 -5.97 6.67 22.95
CA ASN A 180 -5.24 5.42 23.08
C ASN A 180 -3.83 5.68 23.61
N GLY A 181 -3.39 4.89 24.59
CA GLY A 181 -2.03 4.97 25.11
C GLY A 181 -0.99 4.77 24.00
N LYS A 182 0.19 5.38 24.14
CA LYS A 182 1.26 5.30 23.12
C LYS A 182 1.80 3.88 22.86
N PHE A 183 1.47 2.95 23.74
CA PHE A 183 1.83 1.55 23.64
C PHE A 183 0.56 0.71 23.77
N LEU A 184 0.43 -0.29 22.91
CA LEU A 184 -0.55 -1.37 23.07
C LEU A 184 -0.32 -2.01 24.45
N ARG A 185 -1.40 -2.20 25.22
CA ARG A 185 -1.38 -2.85 26.53
C ARG A 185 -2.08 -4.18 26.44
#